data_AF-A0A4X1SZY2-F1
#
_entry.id   AF-A0A4X1SZY2-F1
#
_cell.length_a   1.000
_cell.length_b   1.000
_cell.length_c   1.000
_cell.angle_alpha   90.00
_cell.angle_beta   90.00
_cell.angle_gamma   90.00
#
_symmetry.space_group_name_H-M   'P 1'
#
loop_
_entity.id
_entity.type
_entity.pdbx_description
1 polymer ?
#
loop_
_entity_poly.entity_id
_entity_poly.type
_entity_poly.pdbx_seq_one_letter_code
_entity_poly.pdbx_strand_id
1 'polypeptide(L)'
;MAPQAIPLRRCRFCMVLQPLRAWHCHECRRCVHRYDHHCPWMENCMGEHNHPLFVAHLALQLVVFLWGLYLAWSGLHFFQPWGLWLQFSWLLLATFLLLSLFPLVAGLLLASHLYLVASNTTTWAFISSHRITHLR
;
A
#
# COMPACT_ATOMS: atom_id res chain seq x y z
N MET A 1 0.88 -25.15 31.60
CA MET A 1 1.49 -23.81 31.74
C MET A 1 0.47 -22.80 31.26
N ALA A 2 -0.01 -21.92 32.13
CA ALA A 2 -0.85 -20.81 31.69
C ALA A 2 0.02 -19.85 30.85
N PRO A 3 -0.44 -19.38 29.68
CA PRO A 3 0.33 -18.41 28.90
C PRO A 3 0.56 -17.15 29.75
N GLN A 4 1.80 -16.66 29.79
CA GLN A 4 2.12 -15.41 30.46
C GLN A 4 1.32 -14.27 29.81
N ALA A 5 0.60 -13.50 30.62
CA ALA A 5 -0.24 -12.42 30.12
C ALA A 5 0.65 -11.31 29.51
N ILE A 6 0.43 -10.99 28.23
CA ILE A 6 1.13 -9.88 27.58
C ILE A 6 0.60 -8.56 28.15
N PRO A 7 1.44 -7.70 28.76
CA PRO A 7 0.98 -6.44 29.34
C PRO A 7 0.47 -5.50 28.26
N LEU A 8 -0.75 -5.01 28.42
CA LEU A 8 -1.36 -4.05 27.50
C LEU A 8 -0.81 -2.63 27.75
N ARG A 9 -0.61 -1.88 26.66
CA ARG A 9 -0.15 -0.49 26.73
C ARG A 9 -1.33 0.46 26.89
N ARG A 10 -1.17 1.54 27.65
CA ARG A 10 -2.18 2.61 27.73
C ARG A 10 -1.82 3.74 26.76
N CYS A 11 -2.77 4.14 25.92
CA CYS A 11 -2.61 5.31 25.07
C CYS A 11 -2.74 6.59 25.92
N ARG A 12 -1.74 7.48 25.85
CA ARG A 12 -1.76 8.76 26.58
C ARG A 12 -2.71 9.80 25.99
N PHE A 13 -3.04 9.69 24.70
CA PHE A 13 -3.91 10.64 23.99
C PHE A 13 -5.39 10.27 24.12
N CYS A 14 -5.74 9.00 23.85
CA CYS A 14 -7.11 8.52 23.93
C CYS A 14 -7.50 8.05 25.34
N MET A 15 -6.55 7.94 26.28
CA MET A 15 -6.75 7.47 27.66
C MET A 15 -7.30 6.04 27.80
N VAL A 16 -7.32 5.27 26.70
CA VAL A 16 -7.75 3.86 26.65
C VAL A 16 -6.59 2.88 26.81
N LEU A 17 -6.88 1.69 27.34
CA LEU A 17 -5.98 0.55 27.27
C LEU A 17 -6.02 0.01 25.82
N GLN A 18 -4.88 0.03 25.14
CA GLN A 18 -4.79 -0.39 23.74
C GLN A 18 -4.87 -1.93 23.69
N PRO A 19 -5.83 -2.49 22.93
CA PRO A 19 -5.80 -3.91 22.62
C PRO A 19 -4.49 -4.31 21.95
N LEU A 20 -4.18 -5.61 21.95
CA LEU A 20 -3.01 -6.13 21.23
C LEU A 20 -3.04 -5.66 19.77
N ARG A 21 -1.86 -5.26 19.26
CA ARG A 21 -1.67 -4.73 17.89
C ARG A 21 -2.38 -3.41 17.57
N ALA A 22 -3.06 -2.77 18.52
CA ALA A 22 -3.62 -1.43 18.33
C ALA A 22 -2.57 -0.33 18.55
N TRP A 23 -2.68 0.75 17.78
CA TRP A 23 -1.81 1.93 17.91
C TRP A 23 -2.58 3.24 17.68
N HIS A 24 -2.09 4.32 18.28
CA HIS A 24 -2.66 5.65 18.10
C HIS A 24 -2.08 6.27 16.83
N CYS A 25 -2.93 6.70 15.91
CA CYS A 25 -2.54 7.53 14.79
C CYS A 25 -2.75 8.99 15.15
N HIS A 26 -1.69 9.80 15.04
CA HIS A 26 -1.75 11.23 15.33
C HIS A 26 -2.60 11.99 14.31
N GLU A 27 -2.52 11.63 13.02
CA GLU A 27 -3.29 12.28 11.94
C GLU A 27 -4.79 12.06 12.13
N CYS A 28 -5.22 10.80 12.32
CA CYS A 28 -6.63 10.49 12.56
C CYS A 28 -7.09 10.73 14.01
N ARG A 29 -6.17 11.11 14.92
CA ARG A 29 -6.41 11.36 16.36
C ARG A 29 -7.20 10.25 17.08
N ARG A 30 -6.98 8.99 16.70
CA ARG A 30 -7.66 7.83 17.29
C ARG A 30 -6.77 6.61 17.38
N CYS A 31 -7.08 5.73 18.32
CA CYS A 31 -6.53 4.37 18.34
C CYS A 31 -7.19 3.53 17.25
N VAL A 32 -6.38 2.82 16.48
CA VAL A 32 -6.81 1.94 15.39
C VAL A 32 -6.44 0.51 15.73
N HIS A 33 -7.42 -0.39 15.68
CA HIS A 33 -7.20 -1.81 15.92
C HIS A 33 -6.44 -2.46 14.76
N ARG A 34 -5.53 -3.39 15.09
CA ARG A 34 -4.58 -4.00 14.13
C ARG A 34 -3.97 -2.95 13.19
N TYR A 35 -3.41 -1.89 13.76
CA TYR A 35 -2.91 -0.75 12.99
C TYR A 35 -1.82 -1.18 11.99
N ASP A 36 -2.00 -0.76 10.74
CA ASP A 36 -1.05 -1.00 9.67
C ASP A 36 -0.25 0.25 9.33
N HIS A 37 -0.94 1.29 8.84
CA HIS A 37 -0.37 2.61 8.58
C HIS A 37 -1.48 3.66 8.43
N HIS A 38 -1.11 4.94 8.49
CA HIS A 38 -1.95 6.00 7.96
C HIS A 38 -1.59 6.19 6.48
N CYS A 39 -2.59 6.08 5.60
CA CYS A 39 -2.39 6.20 4.16
C CYS A 39 -2.85 7.59 3.71
N PRO A 40 -1.95 8.49 3.28
CA PRO A 40 -2.34 9.81 2.79
C PRO A 40 -3.25 9.71 1.56
N TRP A 41 -3.01 8.75 0.68
CA TRP A 41 -3.82 8.56 -0.54
C TRP A 41 -5.29 8.22 -0.29
N MET A 42 -5.58 7.69 0.90
CA MET A 42 -6.93 7.33 1.33
C MET A 42 -7.45 8.27 2.43
N GLU A 43 -6.62 9.24 2.84
CA GLU A 43 -6.88 10.18 3.93
C GLU A 43 -7.42 9.47 5.19
N ASN A 44 -6.94 8.25 5.46
CA ASN A 44 -7.44 7.40 6.52
C ASN A 44 -6.41 6.34 6.96
N CYS A 45 -6.59 5.80 8.16
CA CYS A 45 -5.81 4.67 8.64
C CYS A 45 -6.24 3.36 8.02
N MET A 46 -5.27 2.55 7.65
CA MET A 46 -5.42 1.14 7.36
C MET A 46 -5.25 0.32 8.63
N GLY A 47 -6.24 -0.50 8.93
CA GLY A 47 -6.28 -1.37 10.10
C GLY A 47 -7.30 -2.49 9.91
N GLU A 48 -7.73 -3.12 11.00
CA GLU A 48 -8.53 -4.35 10.95
C GLU A 48 -9.73 -4.31 10.00
N HIS A 49 -10.54 -3.25 10.07
CA HIS A 49 -11.84 -3.18 9.39
C HIS A 49 -11.77 -2.82 7.91
N ASN A 50 -10.64 -2.30 7.43
CA ASN A 50 -10.49 -1.83 6.05
C ASN A 50 -9.25 -2.35 5.34
N HIS A 51 -8.33 -3.05 6.02
CA HIS A 51 -7.16 -3.64 5.40
C HIS A 51 -7.50 -4.61 4.24
N PRO A 52 -8.53 -5.48 4.32
CA PRO A 52 -8.90 -6.31 3.17
C PRO A 52 -9.34 -5.48 1.95
N LEU A 53 -10.09 -4.40 2.19
CA LEU A 53 -10.54 -3.47 1.14
C LEU A 53 -9.36 -2.72 0.53
N PHE A 54 -8.36 -2.35 1.33
CA PHE A 54 -7.13 -1.74 0.83
C PHE A 54 -6.36 -2.69 -0.10
N VAL A 55 -6.19 -3.96 0.28
CA VAL A 55 -5.52 -4.96 -0.58
C VAL A 55 -6.32 -5.17 -1.88
N ALA A 56 -7.65 -5.26 -1.81
CA ALA A 56 -8.51 -5.34 -2.99
C ALA A 56 -8.39 -4.09 -3.88
N HIS A 57 -8.33 -2.90 -3.28
CA HIS A 57 -8.11 -1.64 -3.98
C HIS A 57 -6.77 -1.64 -4.73
N LEU A 58 -5.68 -2.10 -4.09
CA LEU A 58 -4.37 -2.23 -4.75
C LEU A 58 -4.41 -3.19 -5.95
N ALA A 59 -5.10 -4.33 -5.81
CA ALA A 59 -5.25 -5.29 -6.90
C ALA A 59 -6.05 -4.69 -8.07
N LEU A 60 -7.17 -4.03 -7.80
CA LEU A 60 -7.97 -3.38 -8.83
C LEU A 60 -7.20 -2.23 -9.50
N GLN A 61 -6.47 -1.44 -8.71
CA GLN A 61 -5.63 -0.35 -9.20
C GLN A 61 -4.56 -0.86 -10.17
N LEU A 62 -3.93 -1.99 -9.85
CA LEU A 62 -2.97 -2.65 -10.74
C LEU A 62 -3.62 -3.07 -12.07
N VAL A 63 -4.82 -3.66 -12.02
CA VAL A 63 -5.57 -4.04 -13.24
C VAL A 63 -5.87 -2.81 -14.10
N VAL A 64 -6.33 -1.71 -13.50
CA VAL A 64 -6.61 -0.46 -14.22
C VAL A 64 -5.34 0.12 -14.85
N PHE A 65 -4.21 0.11 -14.14
CA PHE A 65 -2.94 0.58 -14.69
C PHE A 65 -2.43 -0.30 -15.84
N LEU A 66 -2.53 -1.63 -15.72
CA LEU A 66 -2.17 -2.54 -16.81
C LEU A 66 -3.06 -2.34 -18.03
N TRP A 67 -4.36 -2.12 -17.83
CA TRP A 67 -5.28 -1.82 -18.92
C TRP A 67 -4.97 -0.49 -19.60
N GLY A 68 -4.70 0.56 -18.83
CA GLY A 68 -4.26 1.86 -19.36
C GLY A 68 -2.94 1.76 -20.14
N LEU A 69 -1.98 0.97 -19.65
CA LEU A 69 -0.72 0.71 -20.33
C LEU A 69 -0.93 -0.04 -21.66
N TYR A 70 -1.82 -1.02 -21.68
CA TYR A 70 -2.21 -1.73 -22.90
C TYR A 70 -2.84 -0.78 -23.93
N LEU A 71 -3.75 0.11 -23.50
CA LEU A 71 -4.35 1.11 -24.38
C LEU A 71 -3.29 2.07 -24.94
N ALA A 72 -2.39 2.57 -24.10
CA ALA A 72 -1.29 3.44 -24.53
C ALA A 72 -0.37 2.75 -25.55
N TRP A 73 -0.04 1.47 -25.33
CA TRP A 73 0.72 0.66 -26.28
C TRP A 73 -0.02 0.47 -27.61
N SER A 74 -1.33 0.20 -27.57
CA SER A 74 -2.13 -0.04 -28.76
C SER A 74 -2.19 1.15 -29.73
N GLY A 75 -2.01 2.38 -29.22
CA GLY A 75 -1.96 3.60 -30.03
C GLY A 75 -0.58 3.92 -30.63
N LEU A 76 0.47 3.19 -30.27
CA LEU A 76 1.81 3.36 -30.83
C LEU A 76 1.97 2.55 -32.12
N HIS A 77 1.72 3.19 -33.26
CA HIS A 77 1.92 2.61 -34.58
C HIS A 77 3.28 3.02 -35.16
N PHE A 78 4.18 2.06 -35.35
CA PHE A 78 5.53 2.30 -35.86
C PHE A 78 5.56 2.37 -37.39
N PHE A 79 6.22 3.39 -37.95
CA PHE A 79 6.40 3.56 -39.39
C PHE A 79 7.77 4.14 -39.75
N GLN A 80 8.17 3.97 -41.02
CA GLN A 80 9.39 4.57 -41.58
C GLN A 80 9.09 5.90 -42.29
N PRO A 81 10.00 6.88 -42.27
CA PRO A 81 11.26 6.93 -41.53
C PRO A 81 11.06 7.27 -40.04
N TRP A 82 11.96 6.78 -39.18
CA TRP A 82 11.87 6.91 -37.72
C TRP A 82 11.80 8.35 -37.21
N GLY A 83 12.44 9.29 -37.92
CA GLY A 83 12.43 10.71 -37.56
C GLY A 83 11.02 11.31 -37.61
N LEU A 84 10.26 11.00 -38.67
CA LEU A 84 8.86 11.43 -38.79
C LEU A 84 8.00 10.73 -37.74
N TRP A 85 8.17 9.42 -37.55
CA TRP A 85 7.47 8.68 -36.50
C TRP A 85 7.64 9.31 -35.11
N LEU A 86 8.88 9.61 -34.71
CA LEU A 86 9.15 10.28 -33.44
C LEU A 86 8.46 11.64 -33.37
N GLN A 87 8.51 12.46 -34.42
CA GLN A 87 7.83 13.75 -34.45
C GLN A 87 6.31 13.65 -34.24
N PHE A 88 5.66 12.62 -34.79
CA PHE A 88 4.21 12.41 -34.66
C PHE A 88 3.80 11.64 -33.39
N SER A 89 4.67 10.79 -32.84
CA SER A 89 4.32 9.87 -31.75
C SER A 89 5.01 10.15 -30.41
N TRP A 90 5.91 11.14 -30.31
CA TRP A 90 6.67 11.38 -29.07
C TRP A 90 5.80 11.62 -27.84
N LEU A 91 4.65 12.30 -27.97
CA LEU A 91 3.71 12.52 -26.85
C LEU A 91 3.11 11.21 -26.35
N LEU A 92 2.71 10.33 -27.26
CA LEU A 92 2.17 9.00 -26.93
C LEU A 92 3.26 8.13 -26.31
N LEU A 93 4.47 8.18 -26.85
CA LEU A 93 5.62 7.45 -26.32
C LEU A 93 5.99 7.93 -24.90
N ALA A 94 6.04 9.24 -24.68
CA ALA A 94 6.30 9.83 -23.37
C ALA A 94 5.21 9.44 -22.36
N THR A 95 3.95 9.45 -22.78
CA THR A 95 2.81 9.02 -21.95
C THR A 95 2.92 7.54 -21.60
N PHE A 96 3.21 6.68 -22.57
CA PHE A 96 3.42 5.25 -22.34
C PHE A 96 4.55 4.99 -21.33
N LEU A 97 5.69 5.66 -21.50
CA LEU A 97 6.83 5.53 -20.59
C LEU A 97 6.49 6.00 -19.17
N LEU A 98 5.80 7.14 -19.03
CA LEU A 98 5.35 7.64 -17.73
C LEU A 98 4.36 6.66 -17.08
N LEU A 99 3.39 6.15 -17.85
CA LEU A 99 2.39 5.21 -17.37
C LEU A 99 2.99 3.88 -16.92
N SER A 100 4.12 3.46 -17.49
CA SER A 100 4.79 2.21 -17.11
C SER A 100 5.31 2.18 -15.66
N LEU A 101 5.52 3.35 -15.03
CA LEU A 101 6.01 3.44 -13.65
C LEU A 101 4.95 3.05 -12.62
N PHE A 102 3.68 3.39 -12.87
CA PHE A 102 2.57 3.16 -11.94
C PHE A 102 2.26 1.68 -11.66
N PRO A 103 2.14 0.78 -12.66
CA PRO A 103 1.91 -0.64 -12.40
C PRO A 103 3.10 -1.31 -11.71
N LEU A 104 4.34 -0.85 -11.94
CA LEU A 104 5.52 -1.34 -11.22
C LEU A 104 5.40 -1.03 -9.72
N VAL A 105 5.14 0.24 -9.36
CA VAL A 105 5.01 0.66 -7.96
C VAL A 105 3.81 -0.02 -7.30
N ALA A 106 2.64 -0.04 -7.97
CA ALA A 106 1.44 -0.69 -7.46
C ALA A 106 1.64 -2.21 -7.27
N GLY A 107 2.34 -2.86 -8.20
CA GLY A 107 2.66 -4.29 -8.12
C GLY A 107 3.59 -4.61 -6.95
N LEU A 108 4.65 -3.82 -6.73
CA LEU A 108 5.54 -3.98 -5.60
C LEU A 108 4.83 -3.76 -4.26
N LEU A 109 3.97 -2.75 -4.17
CA LEU A 109 3.16 -2.48 -2.97
C LEU A 109 2.15 -3.60 -2.72
N LEU A 110 1.47 -4.10 -3.75
CA LEU A 110 0.57 -5.24 -3.60
C LEU A 110 1.33 -6.48 -3.14
N ALA A 111 2.48 -6.79 -3.74
CA ALA A 111 3.30 -7.94 -3.38
C ALA A 111 3.77 -7.88 -1.92
N SER A 112 4.22 -6.71 -1.45
CA SER A 112 4.63 -6.53 -0.06
C SER A 112 3.46 -6.70 0.91
N HIS A 113 2.29 -6.15 0.63
CA HIS A 113 1.10 -6.33 1.47
C HIS A 113 0.58 -7.78 1.45
N LEU A 114 0.65 -8.48 0.32
CA LEU A 114 0.31 -9.91 0.26
C LEU A 114 1.27 -10.75 1.11
N TYR A 115 2.56 -10.45 1.07
CA TYR A 115 3.55 -11.09 1.95
C TYR A 115 3.24 -10.85 3.45
N LEU A 116 2.91 -9.60 3.81
CA LEU A 116 2.54 -9.24 5.17
C LEU A 116 1.25 -9.93 5.63
N VAL A 117 0.24 -10.02 4.76
CA VAL A 117 -1.00 -10.78 5.01
C VAL A 117 -0.70 -12.26 5.24
N ALA A 118 0.10 -12.87 4.36
CA ALA A 118 0.50 -14.27 4.49
C ALA A 118 1.28 -14.54 5.79
N SER A 119 2.06 -13.56 6.24
CA SER A 119 2.82 -13.61 7.50
C SER A 119 2.02 -13.12 8.72
N ASN A 120 0.72 -12.83 8.57
CA ASN A 120 -0.15 -12.22 9.58
C ASN A 120 0.48 -11.01 10.32
N THR A 121 1.33 -10.25 9.63
CA THR A 121 2.08 -9.12 10.17
C THR A 121 1.55 -7.83 9.56
N THR A 122 1.53 -6.73 10.32
CA THR A 122 1.19 -5.41 9.76
C THR A 122 2.46 -4.66 9.37
N THR A 123 2.37 -3.73 8.42
CA THR A 123 3.49 -2.86 8.02
C THR A 123 4.14 -2.19 9.22
N TRP A 124 3.30 -1.63 10.11
CA TRP A 124 3.77 -1.07 11.38
C TRP A 124 4.54 -2.08 12.23
N ALA A 125 4.04 -3.30 12.41
CA ALA A 125 4.69 -4.32 13.21
C ALA A 125 6.02 -4.78 12.60
N PHE A 126 6.09 -4.90 11.28
CA PHE A 126 7.31 -5.24 10.55
C PHE A 126 8.40 -4.18 10.75
N ILE A 127 8.08 -2.91 10.50
CA ILE A 127 9.04 -1.78 10.60
C ILE A 127 9.40 -1.47 12.07
N SER A 128 8.42 -1.59 12.97
CA SER A 128 8.54 -1.20 14.38
C SER A 128 8.78 -2.37 15.31
N SER A 129 9.20 -3.53 14.79
CA SER A 129 9.41 -4.76 15.58
C SER A 129 10.30 -4.51 16.80
N HIS A 130 11.36 -3.72 16.63
CA HIS A 130 12.27 -3.29 17.69
C HIS A 130 11.60 -2.53 18.85
N ARG A 131 10.45 -1.87 18.61
CA ARG A 131 9.66 -1.13 19.61
C ARG A 131 8.56 -1.97 20.28
N ILE A 132 8.33 -3.20 19.82
CA ILE A 132 7.26 -4.07 20.31
C ILE A 132 7.87 -5.15 21.19
N THR A 133 7.77 -4.95 22.51
CA THR A 133 8.44 -5.79 23.51
C THR A 133 8.04 -7.26 23.50
N HIS A 134 6.80 -7.58 23.12
CA HIS A 134 6.28 -8.96 23.08
C HIS A 134 6.50 -9.67 21.74
N LEU A 135 7.16 -9.03 20.77
CA LEU A 135 7.60 -9.67 19.52
C LEU A 135 9.09 -10.06 19.57
N ARG A 136 9.76 -9.86 20.71
CA ARG A 136 11.08 -10.41 21.02
C ARG A 136 10.92 -11.70 21.79
#